data_AF-D1AH22-F1
#
_entry.id   AF-D1AH22-F1
#
_cell.length_a   1.000
_cell.length_b   1.000
_cell.length_c   1.000
_cell.angle_alpha   90.00
_cell.angle_beta   90.00
_cell.angle_gamma   90.00
#
_symmetry.space_group_name_H-M   'P 1'
#
loop_
_entity.id
_entity.type
_entity.pdbx_description
1 polymer ?
#
loop_
_entity_poly.entity_id
_entity_poly.type
_entity_poly.pdbx_seq_one_letter_code
_entity_poly.pdbx_strand_id
1 'polypeptide(L)'
;MEDIIKIKYRLDFNRLKDTYMSAYGAASDEYLREFDGSIADSTRNIEAEFDNEKVVIKIIDKNEKNTYFYNEIFKIKKEKDSYLFFISKIQFFYFKFSDFSSEDLAKIDIILKEFYEKTQGEILAAVENYELNEERVIAASKIIYKNLNIVFLLLGIILTILHQIMYRSMLVNVLTIVLYTVFILFFLKFYYKSMGKRIIKSTNKNFLYARILFYKDKIEVISKRKMGLSEIYYNEFYKIKKTKKGYLFLTQKYSFYFFFYDEFKKDELERLSSTLSQYI
;
A
#
# COMPACT_ATOMS: atom_id res chain seq x y z
N MET A 1 -36.83 10.25 -22.36
CA MET A 1 -37.06 9.45 -21.14
C MET A 1 -35.66 9.07 -20.67
N GLU A 2 -35.27 9.43 -19.47
CA GLU A 2 -34.02 8.91 -18.90
C GLU A 2 -34.21 7.40 -18.69
N ASP A 3 -33.42 6.60 -19.40
CA ASP A 3 -33.43 5.15 -19.27
C ASP A 3 -32.77 4.80 -17.92
N ILE A 4 -33.61 4.57 -16.90
CA ILE A 4 -33.15 4.17 -15.57
C ILE A 4 -32.93 2.66 -15.57
N ILE A 5 -31.69 2.24 -15.31
CA ILE A 5 -31.32 0.84 -15.14
C ILE A 5 -31.47 0.48 -13.66
N LYS A 6 -32.20 -0.60 -13.35
CA LYS A 6 -32.41 -1.05 -11.96
C LYS A 6 -31.92 -2.46 -11.76
N ILE A 7 -31.14 -2.67 -10.70
CA ILE A 7 -30.72 -4.00 -10.26
C ILE A 7 -31.05 -4.18 -8.78
N LYS A 8 -31.28 -5.43 -8.39
CA LYS A 8 -31.53 -5.85 -7.01
C LYS A 8 -30.65 -7.03 -6.68
N TYR A 9 -30.05 -7.00 -5.51
CA TYR A 9 -29.28 -8.13 -5.01
C TYR A 9 -29.33 -8.22 -3.49
N ARG A 10 -28.99 -9.40 -2.99
CA ARG A 10 -28.72 -9.63 -1.57
C ARG A 10 -27.21 -9.75 -1.35
N LEU A 11 -26.68 -9.04 -0.36
CA LEU A 11 -25.30 -9.18 0.09
C LEU A 11 -25.17 -10.44 0.95
N ASP A 12 -24.92 -11.57 0.30
CA ASP A 12 -24.54 -12.81 0.96
C ASP A 12 -23.01 -12.91 1.15
N PHE A 13 -22.57 -13.95 1.86
CA PHE A 13 -21.15 -14.17 2.13
C PHE A 13 -20.29 -14.30 0.86
N ASN A 14 -20.80 -14.94 -0.19
CA ASN A 14 -20.04 -15.13 -1.43
C ASN A 14 -19.86 -13.82 -2.17
N ARG A 15 -20.93 -13.03 -2.30
CA ARG A 15 -20.88 -11.70 -2.90
C ARG A 15 -20.01 -10.77 -2.07
N LEU A 16 -20.07 -10.85 -0.74
CA LEU A 16 -19.17 -10.14 0.16
C LEU A 16 -17.71 -10.51 -0.15
N LYS A 17 -17.38 -11.81 -0.16
CA LYS A 17 -16.05 -12.30 -0.49
C LYS A 17 -15.56 -11.81 -1.86
N ASP A 18 -16.38 -11.91 -2.90
CA ASP A 18 -16.05 -11.46 -4.25
C ASP A 18 -15.79 -9.94 -4.29
N THR A 19 -16.63 -9.18 -3.59
CA THR A 19 -16.48 -7.72 -3.44
C THR A 19 -15.11 -7.40 -2.83
N TYR A 20 -14.75 -8.05 -1.72
CA TYR A 20 -13.48 -7.79 -1.03
C TYR A 20 -12.25 -8.28 -1.79
N MET A 21 -12.36 -9.44 -2.43
CA MET A 21 -11.28 -9.97 -3.26
C MET A 21 -11.05 -9.09 -4.49
N SER A 22 -12.11 -8.56 -5.10
CA SER A 22 -12.00 -7.61 -6.22
C SER A 22 -11.44 -6.26 -5.76
N ALA A 23 -11.92 -5.74 -4.63
CA ALA A 23 -11.50 -4.45 -4.11
C ALA A 23 -10.06 -4.43 -3.59
N TYR A 24 -9.64 -5.47 -2.87
CA TYR A 24 -8.38 -5.48 -2.14
C TYR A 24 -7.39 -6.55 -2.60
N GLY A 25 -7.79 -7.47 -3.48
CA GLY A 25 -6.93 -8.56 -3.96
C GLY A 25 -6.56 -9.61 -2.90
N ALA A 26 -6.94 -9.39 -1.63
CA ALA A 26 -6.71 -10.32 -0.53
C ALA A 26 -7.59 -9.97 0.67
N ALA A 27 -8.23 -10.99 1.24
CA ALA A 27 -8.82 -10.95 2.57
C ALA A 27 -8.74 -12.37 3.16
N SER A 28 -8.46 -12.51 4.46
CA SER A 28 -8.49 -13.84 5.10
C SER A 28 -9.95 -14.30 5.24
N ASP A 29 -10.20 -15.60 5.01
CA ASP A 29 -11.54 -16.18 5.16
C ASP A 29 -12.08 -16.01 6.59
N GLU A 30 -11.22 -16.10 7.60
CA GLU A 30 -11.56 -15.85 9.01
C GLU A 30 -12.12 -14.43 9.21
N TYR A 31 -11.40 -13.42 8.69
CA TYR A 31 -11.83 -12.03 8.77
C TYR A 31 -13.14 -11.78 8.00
N LEU A 32 -13.30 -12.36 6.81
CA LEU A 32 -14.52 -12.22 6.03
C LEU A 32 -15.73 -12.82 6.75
N ARG A 33 -15.55 -13.94 7.45
CA ARG A 33 -16.64 -14.58 8.23
C ARG A 33 -17.02 -13.74 9.45
N GLU A 34 -16.05 -13.23 10.19
CA GLU A 34 -16.31 -12.32 11.31
C GLU A 34 -17.04 -11.06 10.83
N PHE A 35 -16.58 -10.49 9.71
CA PHE A 35 -17.20 -9.30 9.14
C PHE A 35 -18.62 -9.57 8.65
N ASP A 36 -18.84 -10.67 7.92
CA ASP A 36 -20.18 -11.09 7.50
C ASP A 36 -21.13 -11.21 8.70
N GLY A 37 -20.69 -11.85 9.79
CA GLY A 37 -21.47 -11.98 11.02
C GLY A 37 -21.80 -10.64 11.71
N SER A 38 -21.03 -9.58 11.44
CA SER A 38 -21.27 -8.23 11.97
C SER A 38 -22.28 -7.41 11.17
N ILE A 39 -22.60 -7.82 9.93
CA ILE A 39 -23.55 -7.11 9.06
C ILE A 39 -24.98 -7.52 9.43
N ALA A 40 -25.76 -6.55 9.90
CA ALA A 40 -27.18 -6.74 10.19
C ALA A 40 -27.96 -7.18 8.94
N ASP A 41 -28.85 -8.17 9.07
CA ASP A 41 -29.60 -8.73 7.94
C ASP A 41 -30.45 -7.66 7.21
N SER A 42 -30.97 -6.67 7.94
CA SER A 42 -31.71 -5.52 7.39
C SER A 42 -30.89 -4.59 6.49
N THR A 43 -29.58 -4.80 6.36
CA THR A 43 -28.72 -4.03 5.46
C THR A 43 -28.33 -4.78 4.18
N ARG A 44 -28.80 -6.03 4.03
CA ARG A 44 -28.31 -6.93 2.98
C ARG A 44 -29.08 -6.83 1.68
N ASN A 45 -30.35 -6.45 1.69
CA ASN A 45 -31.16 -6.30 0.48
C ASN A 45 -30.96 -4.91 -0.12
N ILE A 46 -30.27 -4.86 -1.26
CA ILE A 46 -29.84 -3.62 -1.91
C ILE A 46 -30.50 -3.51 -3.28
N GLU A 47 -31.04 -2.34 -3.57
CA GLU A 47 -31.49 -1.92 -4.89
C GLU A 47 -30.57 -0.79 -5.37
N ALA A 48 -30.10 -0.86 -6.61
CA ALA A 48 -29.34 0.20 -7.24
C ALA A 48 -30.06 0.67 -8.50
N GLU A 49 -30.28 1.98 -8.60
CA GLU A 49 -30.85 2.66 -9.77
C GLU A 49 -29.76 3.51 -10.40
N PHE A 50 -29.42 3.22 -11.66
CA PHE A 50 -28.41 3.95 -12.42
C PHE A 50 -29.11 4.82 -13.47
N ASP A 51 -28.64 6.05 -13.57
CA ASP A 51 -28.92 6.93 -14.71
C ASP A 51 -27.60 7.40 -15.33
N ASN A 52 -27.67 8.45 -16.14
CA ASN A 52 -26.53 9.00 -16.88
C ASN A 52 -25.51 9.74 -16.00
N GLU A 53 -25.89 10.19 -14.80
CA GLU A 53 -25.06 11.08 -13.97
C GLU A 53 -24.76 10.51 -12.58
N LYS A 54 -25.61 9.61 -12.08
CA LYS A 54 -25.56 9.11 -10.72
C LYS A 54 -26.03 7.67 -10.59
N VAL A 55 -25.60 7.06 -9.51
CA VAL A 55 -26.19 5.84 -8.96
C VAL A 55 -26.87 6.15 -7.65
N VAL A 56 -28.07 5.62 -7.51
CA VAL A 56 -28.84 5.69 -6.28
C VAL A 56 -28.86 4.31 -5.65
N ILE A 57 -28.41 4.21 -4.40
CA ILE A 57 -28.40 2.98 -3.62
C ILE A 57 -29.48 3.03 -2.55
N LYS A 58 -30.36 2.02 -2.53
CA LYS A 58 -31.41 1.85 -1.54
C LYS A 58 -31.20 0.56 -0.75
N ILE A 59 -31.17 0.67 0.58
CA ILE A 59 -31.28 -0.47 1.50
C ILE A 59 -32.78 -0.72 1.71
N ILE A 60 -33.28 -1.81 1.13
CA ILE A 60 -34.72 -2.07 1.01
C ILE A 60 -35.37 -2.16 2.38
N ASP A 61 -34.81 -2.95 3.30
CA ASP A 61 -35.44 -3.27 4.58
C ASP A 61 -35.40 -2.10 5.58
N LYS A 62 -34.50 -1.14 5.38
CA LYS A 62 -34.42 0.10 6.19
C LYS A 62 -35.09 1.30 5.55
N ASN A 63 -35.49 1.18 4.28
CA ASN A 63 -35.94 2.28 3.45
C ASN A 63 -34.95 3.48 3.43
N GLU A 64 -33.65 3.20 3.55
CA GLU A 64 -32.58 4.19 3.48
C GLU A 64 -32.12 4.33 2.02
N LYS A 65 -32.02 5.56 1.53
CA LYS A 65 -31.66 5.87 0.13
C LYS A 65 -30.51 6.88 0.12
N ASN A 66 -29.43 6.54 -0.59
CA ASN A 66 -28.26 7.40 -0.80
C ASN A 66 -28.04 7.62 -2.30
N THR A 67 -27.61 8.82 -2.66
CA THR A 67 -27.34 9.21 -4.05
C THR A 67 -25.86 9.53 -4.20
N TYR A 68 -25.24 9.01 -5.26
CA TYR A 68 -23.83 9.21 -5.56
C TYR A 68 -23.66 9.62 -7.02
N PHE A 69 -23.19 10.83 -7.25
CA PHE A 69 -22.86 11.30 -8.60
C PHE A 69 -21.54 10.71 -9.07
N TYR A 70 -21.46 10.24 -10.31
CA TYR A 70 -20.28 9.52 -10.81
C TYR A 70 -18.99 10.37 -10.78
N ASN A 71 -19.13 11.68 -10.97
CA ASN A 71 -18.02 12.65 -10.90
C ASN A 71 -17.51 12.90 -9.47
N GLU A 72 -18.31 12.59 -8.44
CA GLU A 72 -17.98 12.75 -7.02
C GLU A 72 -17.53 11.44 -6.36
N ILE A 73 -17.79 10.29 -7.00
CA ILE A 73 -17.36 8.99 -6.52
C ILE A 73 -15.82 8.92 -6.53
N PHE A 74 -15.26 8.53 -5.38
CA PHE A 74 -13.81 8.51 -5.18
C PHE A 74 -13.07 7.70 -6.25
N LYS A 75 -13.59 6.51 -6.61
CA LYS A 75 -13.05 5.68 -7.69
C LYS A 75 -14.10 4.73 -8.22
N ILE A 76 -14.23 4.60 -9.53
CA ILE A 76 -14.96 3.49 -10.18
C ILE A 76 -13.93 2.62 -10.87
N LYS A 77 -14.04 1.29 -10.74
CA LYS A 77 -13.15 0.32 -11.36
C LYS A 77 -13.97 -0.70 -12.14
N LYS A 78 -13.57 -0.97 -13.38
CA LYS A 78 -14.07 -2.10 -14.17
C LYS A 78 -13.15 -3.29 -13.99
N GLU A 79 -13.71 -4.41 -13.56
CA GLU A 79 -13.06 -5.71 -13.50
C GLU A 79 -13.52 -6.58 -14.68
N LYS A 80 -13.02 -7.82 -14.75
CA LYS A 80 -13.36 -8.77 -15.82
C LYS A 80 -14.86 -9.05 -15.92
N ASP A 81 -15.56 -9.05 -14.79
CA ASP A 81 -16.95 -9.52 -14.67
C ASP A 81 -17.83 -8.60 -13.79
N SER A 82 -17.35 -7.42 -13.43
CA SER A 82 -18.00 -6.58 -12.43
C SER A 82 -17.55 -5.12 -12.47
N TYR A 83 -18.37 -4.25 -11.88
CA TYR A 83 -18.02 -2.87 -11.53
C TYR A 83 -17.85 -2.74 -10.02
N LEU A 84 -16.83 -1.99 -9.60
CA LEU A 84 -16.57 -1.67 -8.21
C LEU A 84 -16.54 -0.16 -8.01
N PHE A 85 -17.46 0.33 -7.19
CA PHE A 85 -17.67 1.74 -6.88
C PHE A 85 -17.12 2.03 -5.49
N PHE A 86 -15.99 2.69 -5.38
CA PHE A 86 -15.46 3.21 -4.13
C PHE A 86 -16.10 4.58 -3.84
N ILE A 87 -17.09 4.59 -2.95
CA ILE A 87 -17.70 5.83 -2.43
C ILE A 87 -16.68 6.58 -1.56
N SER A 88 -15.90 5.83 -0.78
CA SER A 88 -14.79 6.35 0.01
C SER A 88 -13.69 5.30 0.12
N LYS A 89 -12.63 5.59 0.90
CA LYS A 89 -11.54 4.64 1.18
C LYS A 89 -11.99 3.36 1.92
N ILE A 90 -13.19 3.35 2.50
CA ILE A 90 -13.72 2.23 3.29
C ILE A 90 -15.11 1.76 2.85
N GLN A 91 -15.86 2.58 2.11
CA GLN A 91 -17.20 2.25 1.63
C GLN A 91 -17.17 2.05 0.12
N PHE A 92 -17.69 0.91 -0.34
CA PHE A 92 -17.76 0.57 -1.75
C PHE A 92 -18.96 -0.34 -2.05
N PHE A 93 -19.40 -0.32 -3.31
CA PHE A 93 -20.45 -1.17 -3.85
C PHE A 93 -19.91 -1.99 -5.02
N TYR A 94 -20.40 -3.21 -5.15
CA TYR A 94 -19.96 -4.17 -6.16
C TYR A 94 -21.15 -4.74 -6.91
N PHE A 95 -21.09 -4.60 -8.23
CA PHE A 95 -22.14 -4.99 -9.15
C PHE A 95 -21.56 -5.97 -10.16
N LYS A 96 -22.04 -7.21 -10.15
CA LYS A 96 -21.63 -8.21 -11.13
C LYS A 96 -22.29 -7.89 -12.45
N PHE A 97 -21.61 -8.15 -13.56
CA PHE A 97 -22.20 -8.02 -14.89
C PHE A 97 -23.42 -8.93 -15.04
N SER A 98 -23.45 -10.07 -14.33
CA SER A 98 -24.60 -10.98 -14.28
C SER A 98 -25.85 -10.40 -13.58
N ASP A 99 -25.72 -9.28 -12.87
CA ASP A 99 -26.87 -8.59 -12.26
C ASP A 99 -27.65 -7.74 -13.27
N PHE A 100 -27.04 -7.47 -14.44
CA PHE A 100 -27.61 -6.65 -15.50
C PHE A 100 -28.13 -7.53 -16.63
N SER A 101 -29.16 -7.05 -17.35
CA SER A 101 -29.45 -7.59 -18.67
C SER A 101 -28.31 -7.22 -19.63
N SER A 102 -28.14 -7.97 -20.72
CA SER A 102 -27.10 -7.67 -21.72
C SER A 102 -27.24 -6.26 -22.31
N GLU A 103 -28.47 -5.77 -22.46
CA GLU A 103 -28.75 -4.41 -22.96
C GLU A 103 -28.38 -3.36 -21.92
N ASP A 104 -28.80 -3.55 -20.67
CA ASP A 104 -28.49 -2.63 -19.57
C ASP A 104 -26.98 -2.55 -19.32
N LEU A 105 -26.30 -3.70 -19.38
CA LEU A 105 -24.85 -3.77 -19.21
C LEU A 105 -24.12 -2.95 -20.28
N ALA A 106 -24.55 -3.05 -21.54
CA ALA A 106 -23.97 -2.28 -22.63
C ALA A 106 -24.20 -0.77 -22.45
N LYS A 107 -25.40 -0.38 -22.03
CA LYS A 107 -25.75 1.03 -21.75
C LYS A 107 -24.93 1.59 -20.59
N ILE A 108 -24.89 0.89 -19.45
CA ILE A 108 -24.15 1.36 -18.28
C ILE A 108 -22.64 1.36 -18.53
N ASP A 109 -22.10 0.45 -19.34
CA ASP A 109 -20.69 0.47 -19.71
C ASP A 109 -20.33 1.76 -20.47
N ILE A 110 -21.19 2.20 -21.40
CA ILE A 110 -20.99 3.46 -22.13
C ILE A 110 -20.95 4.65 -21.17
N ILE A 111 -21.88 4.71 -20.20
CA ILE A 111 -21.95 5.78 -19.21
C ILE A 111 -20.72 5.77 -18.30
N LEU A 112 -20.36 4.60 -17.76
CA LEU A 112 -19.30 4.49 -16.76
C LEU A 112 -17.89 4.56 -17.35
N LYS A 113 -17.74 4.37 -18.66
CA LYS A 113 -16.44 4.32 -19.36
C LYS A 113 -15.55 5.50 -19.07
N GLU A 114 -16.09 6.72 -19.19
CA GLU A 114 -15.37 7.94 -18.88
C GLU A 114 -14.82 7.94 -17.44
N PHE A 115 -15.59 7.42 -16.50
CA PHE A 115 -15.25 7.47 -15.08
C PHE A 115 -14.24 6.40 -14.69
N TYR A 116 -14.38 5.16 -15.16
CA TYR A 116 -13.42 4.11 -14.82
C TYR A 116 -12.10 4.22 -15.60
N GLU A 117 -12.10 4.74 -16.84
CA GLU A 117 -10.86 4.97 -17.60
C GLU A 117 -10.03 6.12 -17.00
N LYS A 118 -10.70 7.15 -16.46
CA LYS A 118 -10.02 8.26 -15.77
C LYS A 118 -9.30 7.83 -14.49
N THR A 119 -9.85 6.85 -13.78
CA THR A 119 -9.34 6.38 -12.48
C THR A 119 -8.42 5.17 -12.60
N GLN A 120 -8.59 4.32 -13.61
CA GLN A 120 -7.69 3.23 -13.97
C GLN A 120 -6.52 3.78 -14.79
N GLY A 121 -5.59 4.47 -14.12
CA GLY A 121 -4.27 4.72 -14.71
C GLY A 121 -3.56 3.41 -15.05
N GLU A 122 -2.63 3.44 -16.01
CA GLU A 122 -1.80 2.27 -16.32
C GLU A 122 -0.97 1.86 -15.09
N ILE A 123 -1.07 0.58 -14.69
CA ILE A 123 -0.23 0.01 -13.63
C ILE A 123 1.16 -0.25 -14.23
N LEU A 124 2.14 0.49 -13.75
CA LEU A 124 3.53 0.37 -14.20
C LEU A 124 4.23 -0.84 -13.58
N ALA A 125 3.92 -1.12 -12.32
CA ALA A 125 4.51 -2.22 -11.55
C ALA A 125 3.59 -2.58 -10.38
N ALA A 126 3.69 -3.84 -9.91
CA ALA A 126 2.95 -4.29 -8.73
C ALA A 126 3.85 -5.12 -7.82
N VAL A 127 3.81 -4.82 -6.52
CA VAL A 127 4.38 -5.68 -5.46
C VAL A 127 3.21 -6.38 -4.77
N GLU A 128 2.98 -7.63 -5.16
CA GLU A 128 1.80 -8.38 -4.75
C GLU A 128 1.78 -8.72 -3.26
N ASN A 129 2.93 -9.00 -2.66
CA ASN A 129 3.07 -9.45 -1.28
C ASN A 129 4.08 -8.57 -0.52
N TYR A 130 3.81 -7.27 -0.47
CA TYR A 130 4.64 -6.38 0.33
C TYR A 130 4.52 -6.76 1.81
N GLU A 131 5.66 -7.08 2.44
CA GLU A 131 5.76 -7.34 3.87
C GLU A 131 6.81 -6.44 4.51
N LEU A 132 6.42 -5.68 5.53
CA LEU A 132 7.37 -4.95 6.36
C LEU A 132 8.07 -5.92 7.33
N ASN A 133 9.21 -6.45 6.90
CA ASN A 133 10.04 -7.39 7.66
C ASN A 133 11.34 -6.76 8.18
N GLU A 134 12.09 -7.52 8.99
CA GLU A 134 13.36 -7.04 9.58
C GLU A 134 14.36 -6.63 8.50
N GLU A 135 14.42 -7.35 7.38
CA GLU A 135 15.37 -7.07 6.30
C GLU A 135 15.13 -5.72 5.65
N ARG A 136 13.89 -5.40 5.27
CA ARG A 136 13.52 -4.08 4.72
C ARG A 136 13.84 -2.97 5.70
N VAL A 137 13.48 -3.16 6.97
CA VAL A 137 13.70 -2.12 7.98
C VAL A 137 15.18 -1.87 8.18
N ILE A 138 16.01 -2.92 8.22
CA ILE A 138 17.47 -2.79 8.31
C ILE A 138 18.02 -2.10 7.06
N ALA A 139 17.55 -2.48 5.87
CA ALA A 139 17.99 -1.88 4.60
C ALA A 139 17.67 -0.38 4.57
N ALA A 140 16.44 0.01 4.87
CA ALA A 140 16.01 1.41 4.94
C ALA A 140 16.75 2.19 6.03
N SER A 141 16.87 1.62 7.25
CA SER A 141 17.53 2.27 8.38
C SER A 141 18.99 2.60 8.11
N LYS A 142 19.74 1.70 7.45
CA LYS A 142 21.14 1.97 7.05
C LYS A 142 21.27 3.20 6.14
N ILE A 143 20.23 3.50 5.36
CA ILE A 143 20.19 4.65 4.45
C ILE A 143 19.73 5.91 5.18
N ILE A 144 18.65 5.81 5.96
CA ILE A 144 18.07 6.93 6.73
C ILE A 144 19.09 7.45 7.76
N TYR A 145 19.75 6.52 8.46
CA TYR A 145 20.72 6.81 9.53
C TYR A 145 22.18 6.75 9.05
N LYS A 146 22.45 6.96 7.76
CA LYS A 146 23.81 6.95 7.22
C LYS A 146 24.74 7.91 7.98
N ASN A 147 24.22 9.06 8.42
CA ASN A 147 24.99 10.03 9.20
C ASN A 147 25.33 9.52 10.61
N LEU A 148 24.48 8.70 11.24
CA LEU A 148 24.84 8.07 12.52
C LEU A 148 26.02 7.10 12.36
N ASN A 149 26.11 6.38 11.24
CA ASN A 149 27.29 5.52 10.97
C ASN A 149 28.57 6.35 10.90
N ILE A 150 28.51 7.54 10.28
CA ILE A 150 29.65 8.46 10.20
C ILE A 150 30.03 8.96 11.61
N VAL A 151 29.04 9.32 12.43
CA VAL A 151 29.27 9.76 13.82
C VAL A 151 29.92 8.66 14.66
N PHE A 152 29.44 7.41 14.58
CA PHE A 152 30.05 6.28 15.30
C PHE A 152 31.47 6.00 14.81
N LEU A 153 31.73 6.15 13.51
CA LEU A 153 33.07 5.99 12.95
C LEU A 153 34.02 7.09 13.44
N LEU A 154 33.58 8.35 13.43
CA LEU A 154 34.35 9.47 13.97
C LEU A 154 34.63 9.28 15.47
N LEU A 155 33.63 8.84 16.24
CA LEU A 155 33.81 8.56 17.67
C LEU A 155 34.85 7.44 17.88
N GLY A 156 34.81 6.38 17.07
CA GLY A 156 35.82 5.32 17.10
C GLY A 156 37.24 5.82 16.79
N ILE A 157 37.38 6.73 15.84
CA ILE A 157 38.67 7.37 15.51
C ILE A 157 39.16 8.23 16.68
N ILE A 158 38.29 9.05 17.28
CA ILE A 158 38.62 9.90 18.43
C ILE A 158 39.09 9.05 19.61
N LEU A 159 38.36 7.98 19.94
CA LEU A 159 38.73 7.05 21.01
C LEU A 159 40.06 6.35 20.73
N THR A 160 40.33 6.02 19.47
CA THR A 160 41.61 5.45 19.04
C THR A 160 42.77 6.41 19.27
N ILE A 161 42.60 7.68 18.87
CA ILE A 161 43.63 8.72 19.05
C ILE A 161 43.88 8.96 20.56
N LEU A 162 42.82 9.05 21.36
CA LEU A 162 42.92 9.17 22.82
C LEU A 162 43.69 8.00 23.44
N HIS A 163 43.44 6.78 22.99
CA HIS A 163 44.15 5.59 23.48
C HIS A 163 45.64 5.62 23.12
N GLN A 164 46.00 6.02 21.89
CA GLN A 164 47.39 6.16 21.46
C GLN A 164 48.17 7.22 22.25
N ILE A 165 47.50 8.30 22.67
CA ILE A 165 48.11 9.32 23.55
C ILE A 165 48.44 8.73 24.93
N MET A 166 47.61 7.81 25.44
CA MET A 166 47.77 7.23 26.77
C MET A 166 48.75 6.05 26.84
N TYR A 167 48.96 5.30 25.75
CA TYR A 167 49.79 4.09 25.73
C TYR A 167 50.87 4.11 24.65
N ARG A 168 52.14 3.91 25.05
CA ARG A 168 53.32 3.95 24.15
C ARG A 168 53.59 2.66 23.37
N SER A 169 52.94 1.54 23.70
CA SER A 169 53.20 0.26 23.04
C SER A 169 52.46 0.16 21.71
N MET A 170 53.22 0.06 20.61
CA MET A 170 52.68 -0.06 19.26
C MET A 170 51.79 -1.30 19.09
N LEU A 171 52.17 -2.42 19.72
CA LEU A 171 51.44 -3.70 19.62
C LEU A 171 50.08 -3.62 20.33
N VAL A 172 50.04 -3.01 21.52
CA VAL A 172 48.80 -2.76 22.27
C VAL A 172 47.88 -1.82 21.49
N ASN A 173 48.44 -0.76 20.89
CA ASN A 173 47.67 0.21 20.11
C ASN A 173 46.99 -0.43 18.88
N VAL A 174 47.70 -1.29 18.14
CA VAL A 174 47.12 -2.00 16.99
C VAL A 174 46.01 -2.95 17.45
N LEU A 175 46.25 -3.74 18.50
CA LEU A 175 45.26 -4.69 19.03
C LEU A 175 43.98 -3.98 19.49
N THR A 176 44.12 -2.84 20.17
CA THR A 176 43.00 -2.04 20.65
C THR A 176 42.18 -1.46 19.50
N ILE A 177 42.81 -1.00 18.41
CA ILE A 177 42.09 -0.52 17.21
C ILE A 177 41.26 -1.62 16.57
N VAL A 178 41.82 -2.82 16.43
CA VAL A 178 41.09 -3.97 15.87
C VAL A 178 39.90 -4.30 16.77
N LEU A 179 40.10 -4.37 18.09
CA LEU A 179 39.02 -4.65 19.04
C LEU A 179 37.92 -3.59 19.01
N TYR A 180 38.26 -2.30 18.98
CA TYR A 180 37.26 -1.23 18.86
C TYR A 180 36.49 -1.30 17.54
N THR A 181 37.18 -1.55 16.43
CA THR A 181 36.53 -1.66 15.12
C THR A 181 35.55 -2.83 15.10
N VAL A 182 35.97 -4.00 15.60
CA VAL A 182 35.10 -5.18 15.72
C VAL A 182 33.90 -4.88 16.64
N PHE A 183 34.14 -4.23 17.78
CA PHE A 183 33.10 -3.86 18.73
C PHE A 183 32.08 -2.88 18.13
N ILE A 184 32.52 -1.84 17.42
CA ILE A 184 31.65 -0.86 16.75
C ILE A 184 30.81 -1.54 15.67
N LEU A 185 31.42 -2.38 14.83
CA LEU A 185 30.69 -3.11 13.79
C LEU A 185 29.65 -4.07 14.39
N PHE A 186 30.01 -4.75 15.48
CA PHE A 186 29.09 -5.61 16.21
C PHE A 186 27.94 -4.83 16.83
N PHE A 187 28.23 -3.70 17.49
CA PHE A 187 27.25 -2.83 18.12
C PHE A 187 26.28 -2.24 17.09
N LEU A 188 26.78 -1.75 15.95
CA LEU A 188 25.95 -1.24 14.85
C LEU A 188 25.01 -2.32 14.32
N LYS A 189 25.51 -3.55 14.10
CA LYS A 189 24.69 -4.68 13.66
C LYS A 189 23.57 -4.95 14.66
N PHE A 190 23.87 -4.96 15.96
CA PHE A 190 22.88 -5.20 17.01
C PHE A 190 21.88 -4.05 17.14
N TYR A 191 22.34 -2.80 17.00
CA TYR A 191 21.52 -1.59 17.02
C TYR A 191 20.46 -1.63 15.91
N TYR A 192 20.86 -1.87 14.66
CA TYR A 192 19.93 -1.95 13.53
C TYR A 192 18.93 -3.10 13.69
N LYS A 193 19.37 -4.26 14.19
CA LYS A 193 18.48 -5.40 14.44
C LYS A 193 17.46 -5.10 15.54
N SER A 194 17.89 -4.52 16.65
CA SER A 194 17.03 -4.12 17.77
C SER A 194 16.02 -3.05 17.33
N MET A 195 16.48 -2.06 16.57
CA MET A 195 15.64 -1.02 15.98
C MET A 195 14.61 -1.61 15.02
N GLY A 196 15.02 -2.53 14.15
CA GLY A 196 14.12 -3.24 13.24
C GLY A 196 12.96 -3.91 13.95
N LYS A 197 13.27 -4.68 15.00
CA LYS A 197 12.26 -5.32 15.85
C LYS A 197 11.32 -4.32 16.51
N ARG A 198 11.85 -3.20 17.03
CA ARG A 198 11.03 -2.15 17.65
C ARG A 198 10.09 -1.49 16.64
N ILE A 199 10.61 -1.12 15.46
CA ILE A 199 9.81 -0.52 14.39
C ILE A 199 8.68 -1.46 14.02
N ILE A 200 8.96 -2.72 13.68
CA ILE A 200 7.93 -3.70 13.30
C ILE A 200 6.89 -3.88 14.40
N LYS A 201 7.32 -3.97 15.67
CA LYS A 201 6.40 -4.10 16.81
C LYS A 201 5.50 -2.86 16.98
N SER A 202 6.01 -1.67 16.67
CA SER A 202 5.29 -0.41 16.76
C SER A 202 4.47 -0.07 15.51
N THR A 203 4.80 -0.64 14.36
CA THR A 203 4.07 -0.42 13.12
C THR A 203 2.69 -1.05 13.24
N ASN A 204 1.68 -0.26 12.89
CA ASN A 204 0.30 -0.75 12.84
C ASN A 204 0.25 -2.00 11.94
N LYS A 205 -0.32 -3.09 12.48
CA LYS A 205 -0.40 -4.40 11.83
C LYS A 205 -0.99 -4.35 10.41
N ASN A 206 -1.78 -3.31 10.10
CA ASN A 206 -2.38 -3.08 8.79
C ASN A 206 -1.35 -2.75 7.70
N PHE A 207 -0.23 -2.10 8.05
CA PHE A 207 0.83 -1.75 7.10
C PHE A 207 1.93 -2.82 7.03
N LEU A 208 1.78 -3.91 7.78
CA LEU A 208 2.73 -5.02 7.74
C LEU A 208 2.59 -5.85 6.47
N TYR A 209 1.38 -5.96 5.90
CA TYR A 209 1.11 -6.78 4.72
C TYR A 209 0.19 -6.03 3.76
N ALA A 210 0.67 -5.78 2.55
CA ALA A 210 -0.07 -5.03 1.55
C ALA A 210 0.21 -5.55 0.13
N ARG A 211 -0.67 -5.21 -0.79
CA ARG A 211 -0.39 -5.15 -2.22
C ARG A 211 -0.12 -3.69 -2.58
N ILE A 212 0.96 -3.44 -3.31
CA ILE A 212 1.35 -2.07 -3.71
C ILE A 212 1.31 -1.98 -5.23
N LEU A 213 0.51 -1.05 -5.75
CA LEU A 213 0.43 -0.78 -7.18
C LEU A 213 1.10 0.56 -7.47
N PHE A 214 1.94 0.58 -8.49
CA PHE A 214 2.63 1.79 -8.93
C PHE A 214 1.98 2.31 -10.20
N TYR A 215 1.57 3.57 -10.16
CA TYR A 215 1.03 4.30 -11.31
C TYR A 215 2.03 5.39 -11.73
N LYS A 216 1.68 6.16 -12.75
CA LYS A 216 2.52 7.24 -13.29
C LYS A 216 2.77 8.37 -12.29
N ASP A 217 1.82 8.65 -11.42
CA ASP A 217 1.79 9.81 -10.53
C ASP A 217 1.66 9.47 -9.04
N LYS A 218 1.32 8.21 -8.71
CA LYS A 218 1.03 7.77 -7.35
C LYS A 218 1.37 6.30 -7.10
N ILE A 219 1.39 5.92 -5.82
CA ILE A 219 1.23 4.53 -5.40
C ILE A 219 -0.12 4.31 -4.75
N GLU A 220 -0.66 3.11 -4.91
CA GLU A 220 -1.84 2.63 -4.20
C GLU A 220 -1.42 1.49 -3.27
N VAL A 221 -1.70 1.67 -1.99
CA VAL A 221 -1.39 0.75 -0.90
C VAL A 221 -2.68 0.07 -0.47
N ILE A 222 -2.76 -1.23 -0.72
CA ILE A 222 -3.93 -2.05 -0.46
C ILE A 222 -3.60 -3.02 0.67
N SER A 223 -4.14 -2.78 1.86
CA SER A 223 -3.85 -3.63 3.04
C SER A 223 -4.49 -5.02 2.89
N LYS A 224 -3.72 -6.08 3.16
CA LYS A 224 -4.21 -7.48 3.12
C LYS A 224 -4.85 -7.94 4.43
N ARG A 225 -4.59 -7.23 5.54
CA ARG A 225 -5.04 -7.62 6.90
C ARG A 225 -6.32 -6.92 7.36
N LYS A 226 -6.59 -5.74 6.81
CA LYS A 226 -7.82 -4.98 7.02
C LYS A 226 -8.21 -4.26 5.74
N MET A 227 -9.50 -3.99 5.62
CA MET A 227 -10.06 -3.17 4.56
C MET A 227 -9.45 -1.77 4.63
N GLY A 228 -8.69 -1.40 3.61
CA GLY A 228 -8.02 -0.11 3.57
C GLY A 228 -7.24 0.07 2.28
N LEU A 229 -7.64 1.09 1.54
CA LEU A 229 -6.96 1.58 0.35
C LEU A 229 -6.42 2.97 0.67
N SER A 230 -5.12 3.15 0.46
CA SER A 230 -4.47 4.46 0.56
C SER A 230 -3.77 4.77 -0.74
N GLU A 231 -4.10 5.91 -1.33
CA GLU A 231 -3.34 6.48 -2.44
C GLU A 231 -2.37 7.52 -1.88
N ILE A 232 -1.12 7.50 -2.35
CA ILE A 232 -0.09 8.48 -2.00
C ILE A 232 0.55 8.94 -3.29
N TYR A 233 0.42 10.22 -3.62
CA TYR A 233 1.02 10.78 -4.83
C TYR A 233 2.53 10.91 -4.66
N TYR A 234 3.29 10.77 -5.75
CA TYR A 234 4.76 10.82 -5.67
C TYR A 234 5.28 12.16 -5.13
N ASN A 235 4.55 13.25 -5.38
CA ASN A 235 4.84 14.59 -4.86
C ASN A 235 4.50 14.77 -3.36
N GLU A 236 3.74 13.87 -2.75
CA GLU A 236 3.41 13.89 -1.31
C GLU A 236 4.51 13.24 -0.46
N PHE A 237 5.42 12.47 -1.07
CA PHE A 237 6.54 11.88 -0.33
C PHE A 237 7.53 12.97 0.08
N TYR A 238 7.99 12.90 1.33
CA TYR A 238 9.11 13.71 1.80
C TYR A 238 10.35 13.55 0.91
N LYS A 239 10.63 12.31 0.48
CA LYS A 239 11.71 12.02 -0.48
C LYS A 239 11.60 10.62 -1.05
N ILE A 240 11.89 10.47 -2.34
CA ILE A 240 12.11 9.17 -2.98
C ILE A 240 13.60 9.03 -3.28
N LYS A 241 14.20 7.87 -3.00
CA LYS A 241 15.63 7.61 -3.25
C LYS A 241 15.82 6.30 -3.99
N LYS A 242 16.58 6.35 -5.10
CA LYS A 242 17.20 5.17 -5.69
C LYS A 242 18.36 4.70 -4.82
N THR A 243 18.45 3.39 -4.58
CA THR A 243 19.52 2.78 -3.77
C THR A 243 20.14 1.61 -4.52
N LYS A 244 21.22 1.03 -3.98
CA LYS A 244 21.85 -0.16 -4.58
C LYS A 244 20.95 -1.40 -4.56
N LYS A 245 20.04 -1.50 -3.59
CA LYS A 245 19.20 -2.69 -3.38
C LYS A 245 17.76 -2.51 -3.85
N GLY A 246 17.33 -1.28 -4.12
CA GLY A 246 15.92 -0.98 -4.29
C GLY A 246 15.59 0.51 -4.23
N TYR A 247 14.31 0.82 -4.11
CA TYR A 247 13.78 2.17 -3.90
C TYR A 247 13.35 2.39 -2.45
N LEU A 248 13.73 3.55 -1.89
CA LEU A 248 13.28 4.01 -0.57
C LEU A 248 12.33 5.20 -0.76
N PHE A 249 11.08 5.03 -0.35
CA PHE A 249 10.05 6.07 -0.33
C PHE A 249 9.87 6.55 1.11
N LEU A 250 10.17 7.80 1.39
CA LEU A 250 9.99 8.42 2.70
C LEU A 250 8.69 9.22 2.72
N THR A 251 7.69 8.78 3.49
CA THR A 251 6.47 9.56 3.72
C THR A 251 6.74 10.70 4.71
N GLN A 252 7.63 10.46 5.67
CA GLN A 252 8.16 11.45 6.60
C GLN A 252 9.66 11.14 6.84
N LYS A 253 10.35 11.97 7.63
CA LYS A 253 11.79 11.83 7.89
C LYS A 253 12.23 10.41 8.31
N TYR A 254 11.38 9.67 9.03
CA TYR A 254 11.66 8.33 9.53
C TYR A 254 10.59 7.27 9.20
N SER A 255 9.55 7.66 8.44
CA SER A 255 8.46 6.77 8.03
C SER A 255 8.64 6.44 6.55
N PHE A 256 8.58 5.16 6.19
CA PHE A 256 9.03 4.73 4.87
C PHE A 256 8.35 3.48 4.33
N TYR A 257 8.45 3.33 3.00
CA TYR A 257 8.33 2.07 2.29
C TYR A 257 9.65 1.77 1.59
N PHE A 258 10.10 0.51 1.65
CA PHE A 258 11.31 0.08 0.97
C PHE A 258 10.97 -1.08 0.04
N PHE A 259 11.33 -0.95 -1.23
CA PHE A 259 11.06 -1.94 -2.28
C PHE A 259 12.37 -2.45 -2.85
N PHE A 260 12.63 -3.75 -2.74
CA PHE A 260 13.80 -4.39 -3.35
C PHE A 260 13.58 -4.58 -4.86
N TYR A 261 14.67 -4.54 -5.63
CA TYR A 261 14.58 -4.68 -7.08
C TYR A 261 14.11 -6.07 -7.55
N ASP A 262 14.37 -7.12 -6.76
CA ASP A 262 13.98 -8.50 -7.05
C ASP A 262 12.47 -8.76 -6.90
N GLU A 263 11.72 -7.81 -6.36
CA GLU A 263 10.26 -7.86 -6.26
C GLU A 263 9.55 -7.49 -7.56
N PHE A 264 10.28 -6.88 -8.50
CA PHE A 264 9.73 -6.38 -9.75
C PHE A 264 10.18 -7.25 -10.91
N LYS A 265 9.31 -7.42 -11.91
CA LYS A 265 9.76 -7.94 -13.21
C LYS A 265 10.66 -6.91 -13.89
N LYS A 266 11.53 -7.37 -14.79
CA LYS A 266 12.53 -6.51 -15.44
C LYS A 266 11.89 -5.34 -16.20
N ASP A 267 10.83 -5.61 -16.96
CA ASP A 267 10.08 -4.64 -17.75
C ASP A 267 9.29 -3.65 -16.87
N GLU A 268 8.71 -4.13 -15.77
CA GLU A 268 8.05 -3.30 -14.75
C GLU A 268 9.07 -2.34 -14.10
N LEU A 269 10.25 -2.86 -13.75
CA LEU A 269 11.32 -2.07 -13.14
C LEU A 269 11.85 -0.98 -14.08
N GLU A 270 12.00 -1.27 -15.38
CA GLU A 270 12.42 -0.29 -16.38
C GLU A 270 11.40 0.85 -16.50
N ARG A 271 10.10 0.52 -16.65
CA ARG A 271 9.00 1.50 -16.71
C ARG A 271 8.90 2.35 -15.43
N LEU A 272 8.97 1.69 -14.28
CA LEU A 272 8.95 2.35 -12.97
C LEU A 272 10.17 3.28 -12.81
N SER A 273 11.36 2.84 -13.20
CA SER A 273 12.59 3.64 -13.10
C SER A 273 12.54 4.90 -13.96
N SER A 274 11.99 4.79 -15.17
CA SER A 274 11.77 5.95 -16.04
C SER A 274 10.84 6.97 -15.39
N THR A 275 9.73 6.50 -14.81
CA THR A 275 8.74 7.35 -14.13
C THR A 275 9.32 8.03 -12.88
N LEU A 276 9.94 7.24 -11.99
CA LEU A 276 10.48 7.77 -10.73
C LEU A 276 11.67 8.70 -10.92
N SER A 277 12.37 8.66 -12.06
CA SER A 277 13.50 9.57 -12.35
C SER A 277 13.13 11.06 -12.23
N GLN A 278 11.85 11.40 -12.40
CA GLN A 278 11.32 12.75 -12.27
C GLN A 278 11.15 13.21 -10.82
N TYR A 279 11.19 12.28 -9.86
CA TYR A 279 10.87 12.51 -8.45
C TYR A 279 12.03 12.19 -7.47
N ILE A 280 13.19 11.76 -7.99
CA ILE A 280 14.36 11.31 -7.22
C ILE A 280 15.42 12.41 -7.08
#